data_AF-A0A539EBE3-F1
#
_entry.id   AF-A0A539EBE3-F1
#
_cell.length_a   1.000
_cell.length_b   1.000
_cell.length_c   1.000
_cell.angle_alpha   90.00
_cell.angle_beta   90.00
_cell.angle_gamma   90.00
#
_symmetry.space_group_name_H-M   'P 1'
#
loop_
_entity.id
_entity.type
_entity.pdbx_description
1 polymer ?
#
loop_
_entity_poly.entity_id
_entity_poly.type
_entity_poly.pdbx_seq_one_letter_code
_entity_poly.pdbx_strand_id
1 'polypeptide(L)'
;MRALPEGTVAVATNGGVSVLAPSADGESLRALTGPDGKETLRAALLAPAEPGVLLTLHPDAGLTLSEGDAVKHVTSRNGLFTDGLESAAVDKWRNVWLLASDGRAFIVPLSALREAR
;
A
#
# COMPACT_ATOMS: atom_id res chain seq x y z
N MET A 1 11.70 2.43 -14.46
CA MET A 1 10.73 2.30 -13.35
C MET A 1 11.37 1.38 -12.33
N ARG A 2 11.92 1.90 -11.23
CA ARG A 2 12.64 1.07 -10.27
C ARG A 2 11.71 0.67 -9.16
N ALA A 3 11.75 -0.61 -8.83
CA ALA A 3 11.28 -1.07 -7.55
C ALA A 3 11.84 -0.23 -6.41
N LEU A 4 11.18 -0.23 -5.23
CA LEU A 4 11.85 0.22 -4.01
C LEU A 4 13.26 -0.39 -4.03
N PRO A 5 14.33 0.43 -4.07
CA PRO A 5 15.68 -0.07 -4.28
C PRO A 5 15.99 -1.22 -3.33
N GLU A 6 16.79 -2.18 -3.78
CA GLU A 6 17.28 -3.21 -2.86
C GLU A 6 17.95 -2.55 -1.64
N GLY A 7 17.68 -3.06 -0.45
CA GLY A 7 18.09 -2.44 0.81
C GLY A 7 17.16 -1.33 1.33
N THR A 8 16.04 -1.05 0.64
CA THR A 8 15.02 -0.11 1.16
C THR A 8 14.28 -0.71 2.35
N VAL A 9 14.08 0.11 3.37
CA VAL A 9 13.21 -0.18 4.51
C VAL A 9 11.99 0.72 4.46
N ALA A 10 10.79 0.14 4.54
CA ALA A 10 9.54 0.89 4.65
C ALA A 10 8.89 0.60 6.02
N VAL A 11 8.43 1.66 6.68
CA VAL A 11 7.84 1.60 8.02
C VAL A 11 6.45 2.22 7.97
N ALA A 12 5.43 1.42 8.28
CA ALA A 12 4.09 1.92 8.52
C ALA A 12 4.00 2.56 9.92
N THR A 13 3.37 3.73 9.99
CA THR A 13 3.19 4.51 11.21
C THR A 13 1.77 5.05 11.28
N ASN A 14 1.39 5.58 12.45
CA ASN A 14 0.12 6.29 12.59
C ASN A 14 0.05 7.58 11.74
N GLY A 15 1.19 8.10 11.29
CA GLY A 15 1.30 9.27 10.43
C GLY A 15 1.70 8.96 8.99
N GLY A 16 1.42 7.75 8.49
CA GLY A 16 1.74 7.34 7.11
C GLY A 16 2.87 6.32 7.00
N VAL A 17 3.50 6.27 5.83
CA VAL A 17 4.61 5.36 5.55
C VAL A 17 5.90 6.15 5.41
N SER A 18 6.92 5.79 6.18
CA SER A 18 8.28 6.31 6.03
C SER A 18 9.12 5.31 5.25
N VAL A 19 9.88 5.80 4.26
CA VAL A 19 10.75 4.99 3.41
C VAL A 19 12.19 5.48 3.58
N LEU A 20 13.07 4.58 4.00
CA LEU A 20 14.51 4.75 4.05
C LEU A 20 15.12 3.97 2.88
N ALA A 21 15.71 4.67 1.92
CA ALA A 21 16.29 4.05 0.73
C ALA A 21 17.78 4.39 0.59
N PRO A 22 18.60 3.45 0.10
CA PRO A 22 19.98 3.75 -0.30
C PRO A 22 20.01 4.76 -1.46
N SER A 23 20.94 5.70 -1.39
CA SER A 23 21.20 6.73 -2.39
C SER A 23 22.70 6.90 -2.63
N ALA A 24 23.08 7.62 -3.69
CA ALA A 24 24.49 7.88 -4.00
C ALA A 24 25.21 8.68 -2.89
N ASP A 25 24.46 9.47 -2.13
CA ASP A 25 24.97 10.36 -1.08
C ASP A 25 24.76 9.81 0.34
N GLY A 26 24.35 8.53 0.47
CA GLY A 26 24.01 7.89 1.76
C GLY A 26 22.57 7.39 1.80
N GLU A 27 21.89 7.50 2.94
CA GLU A 27 20.48 7.10 3.07
C GLU A 27 19.54 8.30 2.89
N SER A 28 18.45 8.10 2.16
CA SER A 28 17.39 9.11 2.04
C SER A 28 16.15 8.68 2.81
N LEU A 29 15.62 9.54 3.68
CA LEU A 29 14.34 9.35 4.37
C LEU A 29 13.26 10.19 3.69
N ARG A 30 12.17 9.55 3.27
CA ARG A 30 10.98 10.24 2.73
C ARG A 30 9.69 9.68 3.31
N ALA A 31 8.69 10.53 3.50
CA ALA A 31 7.33 10.11 3.78
C ALA A 31 6.58 9.86 2.47
N LEU A 32 5.83 8.76 2.38
CA LEU A 32 4.83 8.58 1.33
C LEU A 32 3.59 9.37 1.75
N THR A 33 3.25 10.37 0.95
CA THR A 33 2.01 11.14 1.12
C THR A 33 0.82 10.31 0.65
N GLY A 34 -0.34 10.53 1.25
CA GLY A 34 -1.58 9.93 0.79
C GLY A 34 -1.95 10.39 -0.63
N PRO A 35 -2.97 9.76 -1.22
CA PRO A 35 -3.60 10.27 -2.44
C PRO A 35 -3.89 11.78 -2.31
N ASP A 36 -3.61 12.53 -3.37
CA ASP A 36 -3.72 14.00 -3.45
C ASP A 36 -2.65 14.82 -2.72
N GLY A 37 -1.64 14.19 -2.12
CA GLY A 37 -0.47 14.88 -1.56
C GLY A 37 -0.76 15.76 -0.35
N LYS A 38 -1.97 15.65 0.23
CA LYS A 38 -2.47 16.59 1.24
C LYS A 38 -2.38 16.07 2.67
N GLU A 39 -2.54 14.77 2.92
CA GLU A 39 -2.42 14.18 4.27
C GLU A 39 -1.86 12.76 4.23
N THR A 40 -1.14 12.36 5.28
CA THR A 40 -0.67 11.00 5.44
C THR A 40 -1.74 10.15 6.13
N LEU A 41 -2.25 9.15 5.43
CA LEU A 41 -3.21 8.21 6.00
C LEU A 41 -2.50 7.26 6.96
N ARG A 42 -3.08 7.00 8.13
CA ARG A 42 -2.61 5.97 9.07
C ARG A 42 -2.33 4.68 8.28
N ALA A 43 -1.10 4.18 8.37
CA ALA A 43 -0.71 2.93 7.76
C ALA A 43 -0.61 1.88 8.85
N ALA A 44 -1.34 0.78 8.71
CA ALA A 44 -1.29 -0.32 9.68
C ALA A 44 -0.44 -1.49 9.20
N LEU A 45 -0.37 -1.69 7.88
CA LEU A 45 0.34 -2.82 7.30
C LEU A 45 0.95 -2.46 5.96
N LEU A 46 2.13 -3.04 5.71
CA LEU A 46 2.84 -3.01 4.44
C LEU A 46 3.00 -4.44 3.94
N ALA A 47 2.71 -4.67 2.66
CA ALA A 47 2.98 -5.94 2.00
C ALA A 47 3.67 -5.70 0.66
N PRO A 48 4.84 -6.30 0.40
CA PRO A 48 5.41 -6.30 -0.94
C PRO A 48 4.49 -7.13 -1.85
N ALA A 49 3.93 -6.51 -2.88
CA ALA A 49 3.01 -7.18 -3.79
C ALA A 49 3.73 -7.83 -4.97
N GLU A 50 4.75 -7.15 -5.50
CA GLU A 50 5.71 -7.64 -6.48
C GLU A 50 6.95 -6.73 -6.46
N PRO A 51 8.05 -7.04 -7.18
CA PRO A 51 9.22 -6.17 -7.19
C PRO A 51 8.87 -4.73 -7.54
N GLY A 52 8.92 -3.87 -6.52
CA GLY A 52 8.66 -2.45 -6.69
C GLY A 52 7.28 -1.94 -6.40
N VAL A 53 6.39 -2.84 -6.01
CA VAL A 53 5.01 -2.51 -5.69
C VAL A 53 4.81 -2.76 -4.21
N LEU A 54 4.48 -1.69 -3.50
CA LEU A 54 4.12 -1.75 -2.09
C LEU A 54 2.61 -1.60 -1.95
N LEU A 55 1.98 -2.58 -1.34
CA LEU A 55 0.62 -2.45 -0.83
C LEU A 55 0.68 -1.87 0.58
N THR A 56 -0.04 -0.78 0.81
CA THR A 56 -0.23 -0.20 2.15
C THR A 56 -1.70 -0.31 2.51
N LEU A 57 -1.97 -0.81 3.71
CA LEU A 57 -3.32 -0.85 4.28
C LEU A 57 -3.54 0.34 5.21
N HIS A 58 -4.67 1.00 5.02
CA HIS A 58 -5.17 2.09 5.83
C HIS A 58 -6.47 1.65 6.51
N PRO A 59 -6.49 1.45 7.84
CA PRO A 59 -7.60 0.76 8.48
C PRO A 59 -8.98 1.33 8.21
N ASP A 60 -9.06 2.66 8.06
CA ASP A 60 -10.32 3.39 7.88
C ASP A 60 -10.41 4.03 6.48
N ALA A 61 -9.52 3.67 5.56
CA ALA A 61 -9.39 4.31 4.26
C ALA A 61 -8.94 3.35 3.14
N GLY A 62 -9.17 2.04 3.28
CA GLY A 62 -8.86 1.08 2.23
C GLY A 62 -7.36 0.84 2.01
N LEU A 63 -6.90 0.86 0.76
CA LEU A 63 -5.55 0.46 0.36
C LEU A 63 -4.88 1.50 -0.53
N THR A 64 -3.56 1.61 -0.46
CA THR A 64 -2.77 2.23 -1.53
C THR A 64 -1.82 1.23 -2.18
N LEU A 65 -1.67 1.35 -3.50
CA LEU A 65 -0.66 0.69 -4.31
C LEU A 65 0.38 1.73 -4.70
N SER A 66 1.61 1.55 -4.22
CA SER A 66 2.72 2.46 -4.51
C SER A 66 3.72 1.81 -5.47
N GLU A 67 3.98 2.45 -6.60
CA GLU A 67 4.90 2.00 -7.65
C GLU A 67 5.84 3.16 -8.03
N GLY A 68 6.98 3.25 -7.35
CA GLY A 68 7.88 4.40 -7.50
C GLY A 68 7.24 5.67 -6.92
N ASP A 69 6.92 6.63 -7.80
CA ASP A 69 6.23 7.89 -7.44
C ASP A 69 4.73 7.86 -7.76
N ALA A 70 4.24 6.80 -8.40
CA ALA A 70 2.82 6.61 -8.63
C ALA A 70 2.17 5.98 -7.40
N VAL A 71 1.08 6.60 -6.93
CA VAL A 71 0.26 6.08 -5.82
C VAL A 71 -1.17 5.97 -6.30
N LYS A 72 -1.75 4.77 -6.18
CA LYS A 72 -3.17 4.54 -6.44
C LYS A 72 -3.90 4.22 -5.15
N HIS A 73 -4.98 4.96 -4.87
CA HIS A 73 -5.84 4.72 -3.72
C HIS A 73 -7.08 3.92 -4.12
N VAL A 74 -7.30 2.82 -3.42
CA VAL A 74 -8.44 1.92 -3.64
C VAL A 74 -9.29 1.90 -2.37
N THR A 75 -10.58 2.13 -2.55
CA THR A 75 -11.62 2.34 -1.55
C THR A 75 -12.88 1.58 -1.97
N SER A 76 -13.88 1.56 -1.09
CA SER A 76 -15.21 1.05 -1.36
C SER A 76 -15.89 1.71 -2.55
N ARG A 77 -15.50 2.95 -2.86
CA ARG A 77 -16.06 3.74 -3.96
C ARG A 77 -15.55 3.30 -5.33
N ASN A 78 -14.37 2.68 -5.40
CA ASN A 78 -13.70 2.40 -6.67
C ASN A 78 -13.22 0.96 -6.84
N GLY A 79 -13.53 0.03 -5.93
CA GLY A 79 -13.28 -1.39 -6.19
C GLY A 79 -13.17 -2.29 -4.98
N LEU A 80 -13.06 -1.75 -3.77
CA LEU A 80 -13.15 -2.55 -2.54
C LEU A 80 -14.61 -2.76 -2.13
N PHE A 81 -14.84 -3.78 -1.33
CA PHE A 81 -16.16 -4.06 -0.74
C PHE A 81 -16.39 -3.28 0.57
N THR A 82 -15.35 -2.62 1.10
CA THR A 82 -15.36 -1.78 2.30
C THR A 82 -14.12 -0.89 2.33
N ASP A 83 -14.18 0.20 3.11
CA ASP A 83 -13.01 1.01 3.46
C ASP A 83 -12.34 0.54 4.77
N GLY A 84 -13.11 -0.16 5.61
CA GLY A 84 -12.68 -0.67 6.91
C GLY A 84 -11.94 -2.00 6.81
N LEU A 85 -10.61 -1.95 6.86
CA LEU A 85 -9.74 -3.13 6.73
C LEU A 85 -8.88 -3.32 7.99
N GLU A 86 -8.69 -4.56 8.41
CA GLU A 86 -7.81 -4.89 9.54
C GLU A 86 -6.48 -5.47 9.10
N SER A 87 -6.49 -6.26 8.03
CA SER A 87 -5.31 -6.97 7.58
C SER A 87 -5.33 -7.23 6.08
N ALA A 88 -4.14 -7.37 5.50
CA ALA A 88 -3.95 -7.77 4.13
C ALA A 88 -2.71 -8.66 3.98
N ALA A 89 -2.74 -9.54 2.99
CA ALA A 89 -1.60 -10.36 2.59
C ALA A 89 -1.58 -10.55 1.07
N VAL A 90 -0.40 -10.67 0.48
CA VAL A 90 -0.25 -10.98 -0.95
C VAL A 90 0.31 -12.40 -1.09
N ASP A 91 -0.36 -13.23 -1.90
CA ASP A 91 0.09 -14.59 -2.16
C ASP A 91 1.05 -14.68 -3.36
N LYS A 92 1.61 -15.88 -3.58
CA LYS A 92 2.56 -16.13 -4.68
C LYS A 92 1.96 -15.99 -6.09
N TRP A 93 0.64 -15.98 -6.21
CA TRP A 93 -0.09 -15.80 -7.46
C TRP A 93 -0.54 -14.36 -7.66
N ARG A 94 -0.08 -13.44 -6.80
CA ARG A 94 -0.42 -12.02 -6.81
C ARG A 94 -1.90 -11.77 -6.56
N ASN A 95 -2.54 -12.60 -5.75
CA ASN A 95 -3.82 -12.23 -5.16
C ASN A 95 -3.58 -11.50 -3.84
N VAL A 96 -4.41 -10.49 -3.60
CA VAL A 96 -4.47 -9.76 -2.35
C VAL A 96 -5.63 -10.31 -1.53
N TRP A 97 -5.28 -10.87 -0.39
CA TRP A 97 -6.20 -11.32 0.65
C TRP A 97 -6.48 -10.14 1.56
N LEU A 98 -7.75 -9.85 1.83
CA LEU A 98 -8.21 -8.72 2.62
C LEU A 98 -9.14 -9.21 3.71
N LEU A 99 -8.90 -8.76 4.95
CA LEU A 99 -9.80 -8.96 6.08
C LEU A 99 -10.39 -7.61 6.48
N ALA A 100 -11.72 -7.52 6.47
CA ALA A 100 -12.45 -6.36 6.93
C ALA A 100 -12.66 -6.36 8.43
N SER A 101 -12.85 -5.17 9.00
CA SER A 101 -13.14 -4.99 10.44
C SER A 101 -14.48 -5.58 10.87
N ASP A 102 -15.36 -5.93 9.94
CA ASP A 102 -16.62 -6.64 10.20
C ASP A 102 -16.50 -8.17 10.08
N GLY A 103 -15.28 -8.69 9.93
CA GLY A 103 -14.97 -10.11 9.87
C GLY A 103 -15.10 -10.74 8.47
N ARG A 104 -15.51 -9.99 7.44
CA ARG A 104 -15.55 -10.51 6.06
C ARG A 104 -14.15 -10.61 5.46
N ALA A 105 -13.91 -11.69 4.70
CA ALA A 105 -12.67 -11.88 3.97
C ALA A 105 -12.91 -11.89 2.46
N PHE A 106 -12.01 -11.26 1.71
CA PHE A 106 -12.07 -11.17 0.25
C PHE A 106 -10.71 -11.46 -0.37
N ILE A 107 -10.73 -12.02 -1.57
CA ILE A 107 -9.55 -12.23 -2.39
C ILE A 107 -9.75 -11.49 -3.71
N VAL A 108 -8.75 -10.71 -4.11
CA VAL A 108 -8.79 -9.91 -5.34
C VAL A 108 -7.44 -10.00 -6.06
N PRO A 109 -7.39 -10.26 -7.37
CA PRO A 109 -6.14 -10.20 -8.12
C PRO A 109 -5.53 -8.78 -8.03
N LEU A 110 -4.21 -8.69 -7.87
CA LEU A 110 -3.51 -7.40 -7.85
C LEU A 110 -3.80 -6.55 -9.09
N SER A 111 -3.98 -7.18 -10.25
CA SER A 111 -4.37 -6.51 -11.49
C SER A 111 -5.72 -5.79 -11.40
N ALA A 112 -6.71 -6.38 -10.71
CA ALA A 112 -8.01 -5.76 -10.55
C ALA A 112 -7.93 -4.49 -9.67
N LEU A 113 -7.07 -4.50 -8.64
CA LEU A 113 -6.81 -3.28 -7.85
C LEU A 113 -6.13 -2.18 -8.68
N ARG A 114 -5.24 -2.54 -9.61
CA ARG A 114 -4.66 -1.58 -10.58
C ARG A 114 -5.69 -1.00 -11.55
N GLU A 115 -6.81 -1.67 -11.76
CA GLU A 115 -7.88 -1.24 -12.68
C GLU A 115 -9.08 -0.56 -12.00
N ALA A 116 -9.22 -0.67 -10.68
CA ALA A 116 -10.21 0.03 -9.84
C ALA A 116 -10.45 1.50 -10.27
N ARG A 117 -11.71 1.90 -10.46
CA ARG A 117 -12.10 3.23 -10.99
C ARG A 117 -13.00 3.97 -10.04
#